data_AF-A0A961RIG9-F1
#
_entry.id   AF-A0A961RIG9-F1
#
_cell.length_a   1.000
_cell.length_b   1.000
_cell.length_c   1.000
_cell.angle_alpha   90.00
_cell.angle_beta   90.00
_cell.angle_gamma   90.00
#
_symmetry.space_group_name_H-M   'P 1'
#
loop_
_entity.id
_entity.type
_entity.pdbx_description
1 polymer ?
#
loop_
_entity_poly.entity_id
_entity_poly.type
_entity_poly.pdbx_seq_one_letter_code
_entity_poly.pdbx_strand_id
1 'polypeptide(L)'
;MTVSDTDVAVEITDMHKWYGDFHVLKDINLKVMRGERIVIAGPSGSGKSTMIRCINRPEEHQKGNIVVDGIELTNDLKRIDEVR
;
A
#
# COMPACT_ATOMS: atom_id res chain seq x y z
N MET A 1 13.61 7.19 17.75
CA MET A 1 12.28 6.74 17.32
C MET A 1 12.14 5.31 17.78
N THR A 2 11.45 5.07 18.88
CA THR A 2 11.09 3.74 19.35
C THR A 2 9.89 3.29 18.52
N VAL A 3 10.09 2.26 17.70
CA VAL A 3 9.00 1.57 17.00
C VAL A 3 8.19 0.84 18.08
N SER A 4 6.87 1.02 18.11
CA SER A 4 6.00 0.38 19.11
C SER A 4 5.96 -1.14 18.91
N ASP A 5 5.85 -1.89 20.01
CA ASP A 5 5.65 -3.37 20.07
C ASP A 5 4.24 -3.80 19.58
N THR A 6 3.64 -3.06 18.65
CA THR A 6 2.31 -3.35 18.11
C THR A 6 2.40 -4.13 16.81
N ASP A 7 1.33 -4.83 16.43
CA ASP A 7 1.29 -5.56 15.15
C ASP A 7 1.44 -4.62 13.95
N VAL A 8 1.91 -5.16 12.83
CA VAL A 8 1.99 -4.42 11.55
C VAL A 8 0.58 -4.21 11.02
N ALA A 9 0.21 -2.96 10.76
CA ALA A 9 -1.08 -2.61 10.17
C ALA A 9 -1.01 -2.59 8.64
N VAL A 10 0.07 -2.05 8.07
CA VAL A 10 0.30 -2.02 6.61
C VAL A 10 1.75 -2.34 6.32
N GLU A 11 1.99 -3.29 5.43
CA GLU A 11 3.30 -3.61 4.88
C GLU A 11 3.25 -3.60 3.35
N ILE A 12 4.15 -2.85 2.74
CA ILE A 12 4.35 -2.75 1.29
C ILE A 12 5.79 -3.15 1.02
N THR A 13 5.99 -4.10 0.11
CA THR A 13 7.31 -4.59 -0.28
C THR A 13 7.44 -4.58 -1.80
N ASP A 14 8.46 -3.86 -2.30
CA ASP A 14 8.82 -3.76 -3.71
C ASP A 14 7.62 -3.45 -4.62
N MET A 15 6.72 -2.56 -4.18
CA MET A 15 5.48 -2.31 -4.90
C MET A 15 5.73 -1.41 -6.11
N HIS A 16 5.23 -1.86 -7.26
CA HIS A 16 5.23 -1.09 -8.50
C HIS A 16 3.85 -0.97 -9.14
N LYS A 17 3.53 0.24 -9.61
CA LYS A 17 2.27 0.56 -10.30
C LYS A 17 2.53 1.32 -11.59
N TRP A 18 1.85 0.88 -12.64
CA TRP A 18 1.79 1.55 -13.94
C TRP A 18 0.36 1.95 -14.31
N TYR A 19 0.26 3.01 -15.10
CA TYR A 19 -0.93 3.34 -15.89
C TYR A 19 -0.52 3.36 -17.36
N GLY A 20 -0.88 2.31 -18.11
CA GLY A 20 -0.28 2.06 -19.43
C GLY A 20 1.24 1.96 -19.30
N ASP A 21 1.97 2.73 -20.10
CA ASP A 21 3.44 2.77 -20.06
C ASP A 21 4.00 3.67 -18.94
N PHE A 22 3.15 4.43 -18.25
CA PHE A 22 3.58 5.37 -17.23
C PHE A 22 3.77 4.69 -15.86
N HIS A 23 5.03 4.50 -15.47
CA HIS A 23 5.43 3.92 -14.18
C HIS A 23 5.32 4.94 -13.05
N VAL A 24 4.16 4.99 -12.39
CA VAL A 24 3.82 6.03 -11.39
C VAL A 24 4.39 5.76 -10.00
N LEU A 25 4.40 4.51 -9.53
CA LEU A 25 4.99 4.11 -8.25
C LEU A 25 6.09 3.10 -8.53
N LYS A 26 7.31 3.39 -8.06
CA LYS A 26 8.51 2.61 -8.36
C LYS A 26 9.17 2.20 -7.05
N ASP A 27 9.31 0.89 -6.84
CA ASP A 27 10.04 0.34 -5.68
C ASP A 27 9.58 0.95 -4.35
N ILE A 28 8.27 0.93 -4.12
CA ILE A 28 7.70 1.49 -2.90
C ILE A 28 7.80 0.45 -1.79
N ASN A 29 8.43 0.84 -0.69
CA ASN A 29 8.53 0.06 0.54
C ASN A 29 8.02 0.90 1.70
N LEU A 30 7.06 0.37 2.46
CA LEU A 30 6.45 1.07 3.58
C LEU A 30 6.05 0.04 4.64
N LYS A 31 6.31 0.37 5.90
CA LYS A 31 5.82 -0.38 7.05
C LYS A 31 5.18 0.59 8.03
N VAL A 32 3.93 0.32 8.40
CA VAL A 32 3.14 1.12 9.35
C VAL A 32 2.67 0.20 10.46
N MET A 33 3.01 0.56 11.69
CA MET A 33 2.61 -0.20 12.87
C MET A 33 1.19 0.21 13.30
N ARG A 34 0.47 -0.70 13.95
CA ARG A 34 -0.87 -0.42 14.46
C ARG A 34 -0.83 0.74 15.46
N GLY A 35 -1.65 1.74 15.22
CA GLY A 35 -1.74 2.97 16.03
C GLY A 35 -0.86 4.12 15.53
N GLU A 36 0.05 3.88 14.58
CA GLU A 36 0.84 4.95 13.98
C GLU A 36 -0.02 5.85 13.09
N ARG A 37 0.33 7.14 13.07
CA ARG A 37 -0.26 8.14 12.18
C ARG A 37 0.83 8.67 11.28
N ILE A 38 0.70 8.39 9.99
CA ILE A 38 1.65 8.82 8.97
C ILE A 38 1.02 9.84 8.03
N VAL A 39 1.86 10.66 7.41
CA VAL A 39 1.45 11.61 6.36
C VAL A 39 2.24 11.30 5.10
N ILE A 40 1.52 11.11 3.98
CA ILE A 40 2.14 10.96 2.66
C ILE A 40 2.13 12.35 1.99
N ALA A 41 3.32 12.91 1.76
CA ALA A 41 3.50 14.24 1.16
C ALA A 41 4.33 14.18 -0.13
N GLY A 42 4.15 15.17 -1.00
CA GLY A 42 4.85 15.28 -2.28
C GLY A 42 4.12 16.14 -3.31
N PRO A 43 4.77 16.55 -4.41
CA PRO A 43 4.18 17.40 -5.45
C PRO A 43 2.93 16.80 -6.10
N SER A 44 2.10 17.63 -6.74
CA SER A 44 0.98 17.10 -7.54
C SER A 44 1.49 16.11 -8.61
N GLY A 45 0.75 15.02 -8.83
CA GLY A 45 1.15 13.96 -9.77
C GLY A 45 2.18 12.94 -9.27
N SER A 46 2.73 13.09 -8.05
CA SER A 46 3.75 12.17 -7.51
C SER A 46 3.25 10.76 -7.12
N GLY A 47 1.98 10.44 -7.35
CA GLY A 47 1.42 9.12 -7.05
C GLY A 47 0.84 8.91 -5.65
N LYS A 48 0.74 9.94 -4.80
CA LYS A 48 0.20 9.82 -3.42
C LYS A 48 -1.19 9.16 -3.36
N SER A 49 -2.14 9.69 -4.14
CA SER A 49 -3.50 9.14 -4.19
C SER A 49 -3.52 7.74 -4.81
N THR A 50 -2.63 7.47 -5.77
CA THR A 50 -2.46 6.12 -6.34
C THR A 50 -2.00 5.14 -5.27
N MET A 51 -1.02 5.49 -4.45
CA MET A 51 -0.54 4.65 -3.35
C MET A 51 -1.66 4.34 -2.35
N ILE A 52 -2.42 5.34 -1.93
CA ILE A 52 -3.58 5.16 -1.03
C ILE A 52 -4.64 4.23 -1.68
N ARG A 53 -4.87 4.37 -2.99
CA ARG A 53 -5.79 3.49 -3.72
C ARG A 53 -5.27 2.06 -3.88
N CYS A 54 -3.96 1.84 -3.92
CA CYS A 54 -3.41 0.50 -3.86
C CYS A 54 -3.62 -0.14 -2.48
N ILE A 55 -3.43 0.62 -1.40
CA ILE A 55 -3.65 0.16 -0.01
C ILE A 55 -5.14 -0.15 0.24
N ASN A 56 -6.05 0.73 -0.17
CA ASN A 56 -7.50 0.53 0.05
C ASN A 56 -8.15 -0.42 -0.98
N ARG A 57 -7.35 -0.94 -1.92
CA ARG A 57 -7.75 -1.86 -2.99
C ARG A 57 -8.73 -1.40 -4.10
N PRO A 58 -9.07 -0.13 -4.36
CA PRO A 58 -9.72 0.22 -5.64
C PRO A 58 -8.78 0.15 -6.86
N GLU A 59 -7.46 0.03 -6.67
CA GLU A 59 -6.47 -0.06 -7.74
C GLU A 59 -5.49 -1.22 -7.53
N GLU A 60 -5.23 -1.99 -8.58
CA GLU A 60 -4.21 -3.06 -8.54
C GLU A 60 -2.81 -2.53 -8.87
N HIS A 61 -1.80 -2.96 -8.12
CA HIS A 61 -0.39 -2.87 -8.46
C HIS A 61 0.03 -4.07 -9.33
N GLN A 62 1.14 -3.95 -10.08
CA GLN A 62 1.57 -4.99 -11.04
C GLN A 62 2.75 -5.82 -10.51
N LYS A 63 3.54 -5.32 -9.57
CA LYS A 63 4.63 -6.05 -8.92
C LYS A 63 4.74 -5.68 -7.44
N GLY A 64 5.31 -6.59 -6.67
CA GLY A 64 5.42 -6.47 -5.21
C GLY A 64 4.15 -6.88 -4.50
N ASN A 65 4.16 -6.71 -3.18
CA ASN A 65 3.09 -7.18 -2.30
C ASN A 65 2.62 -6.05 -1.38
N ILE A 66 1.34 -6.08 -1.04
CA ILE A 66 0.71 -5.21 -0.04
C ILE A 66 -0.04 -6.10 0.92
N VAL A 67 0.23 -5.95 2.22
CA VAL A 67 -0.46 -6.63 3.31
C VAL A 67 -1.11 -5.59 4.20
N VAL A 68 -2.40 -5.72 4.46
CA VAL A 68 -3.17 -4.84 5.36
C VAL A 68 -3.82 -5.71 6.42
N ASP A 69 -3.58 -5.41 7.70
CA ASP A 69 -4.09 -6.17 8.84
C ASP A 69 -3.87 -7.69 8.72
N GLY A 70 -2.71 -8.09 8.20
CA GLY A 70 -2.33 -9.50 7.99
C GLY A 70 -2.95 -10.15 6.75
N ILE A 71 -3.77 -9.43 5.99
CA ILE A 71 -4.40 -9.90 4.75
C ILE A 71 -3.61 -9.37 3.56
N GLU A 72 -3.07 -10.28 2.75
CA GLU A 72 -2.42 -9.92 1.49
C GLU A 72 -3.45 -9.52 0.43
N LEU A 73 -3.26 -8.35 -0.17
CA LEU A 73 -4.13 -7.80 -1.20
C LEU A 73 -3.82 -8.45 -2.56
N THR A 74 -4.40 -9.63 -2.79
CA THR A 74 -4.29 -10.38 -4.04
C THR A 74 -5.48 -10.12 -4.98
N ASN A 75 -5.44 -10.70 -6.19
CA ASN A 75 -6.53 -10.61 -7.17
C ASN A 75 -7.72 -11.53 -6.84
N ASP A 76 -7.72 -12.22 -5.70
CA ASP A 76 -8.88 -13.00 -5.25
C ASP A 76 -9.92 -12.09 -4.61
N LEU A 77 -10.93 -11.72 -5.42
CA LEU A 77 -12.05 -10.86 -5.04
C LEU A 77 -12.79 -11.34 -3.78
N LYS A 78 -12.70 -12.63 -3.42
CA LYS A 78 -13.41 -13.19 -2.25
C LYS A 78 -12.84 -12.73 -0.89
N ARG A 79 -11.62 -12.20 -0.85
CA ARG A 79 -10.98 -11.71 0.40
C ARG A 79 -11.05 -10.20 0.58
N ILE A 80 -11.55 -9.45 -0.41
CA ILE A 80 -11.49 -7.98 -0.40
C ILE A 80 -12.57 -7.37 0.51
N ASP A 81 -13.69 -8.07 0.71
CA ASP A 81 -14.74 -7.60 1.64
C ASP A 81 -14.31 -7.71 3.12
N GLU A 82 -13.28 -8.49 3.45
CA GLU A 82 -12.74 -8.59 4.82
C GLU A 82 -11.82 -7.41 5.20
N VAL A 83 -11.35 -6.65 4.20
CA VAL A 83 -10.45 -5.50 4.38
C VAL A 83 -11.21 -4.16 4.40
N ARG A 84 -12.52 -4.16 4.08
CA ARG A 84 -13.36 -2.95 3.96
C ARG A 84 -14.15 -2.60 5.21
#